data_AF-A0A1Y2GFH8-F1
#
_entry.id   AF-A0A1Y2GFH8-F1
#
_cell.length_a   1.000
_cell.length_b   1.000
_cell.length_c   1.000
_cell.angle_alpha   90.00
_cell.angle_beta   90.00
_cell.angle_gamma   90.00
#
_symmetry.space_group_name_H-M   'P 1'
#
loop_
_entity.id
_entity.type
_entity.pdbx_description
1 polymer ?
#
loop_
_entity_poly.entity_id
_entity_poly.type
_entity_poly.pdbx_seq_one_letter_code
_entity_poly.pdbx_strand_id
1 'polypeptide(L)'
;MEEVNVQQGAAFPAPPYYYQRYTQENLALLEKARVAAPGDEEITKSLEALPFPILALEPPPPVKKGVYWMFGRAWPVQDSLATLEEQGIEQLYPKGPIDRVKELKKLNHSVVFNFLELVHTLSTSPSEFATKVDQIRVIFINMHHILNEYRPHQARETLKLMMEEQLRRKRKETEALRK
;
A
#
# COMPACT_ATOMS: atom_id res chain seq x y z
N MET A 1 6.69 4.36 32.82
CA MET A 1 8.10 4.77 32.75
C MET A 1 8.19 5.76 31.62
N GLU A 2 8.44 7.01 31.97
CA GLU A 2 8.33 8.19 31.10
C GLU A 2 9.31 8.13 29.92
N GLU A 3 8.85 8.59 28.76
CA GLU A 3 9.69 8.88 27.61
C GLU A 3 10.66 10.00 28.00
N VAL A 4 11.89 9.65 28.34
CA VAL A 4 12.95 10.66 28.55
C VAL A 4 13.27 11.27 27.19
N ASN A 5 12.63 12.41 26.91
CA ASN A 5 12.78 13.19 25.70
C ASN A 5 14.17 13.86 25.68
N VAL A 6 15.20 13.10 25.29
CA VAL A 6 16.53 13.64 24.97
C VAL A 6 16.57 13.95 23.47
N GLN A 7 15.86 14.98 23.04
CA GLN A 7 15.89 15.49 21.66
C GLN A 7 16.12 17.01 21.61
N GLN A 8 17.13 17.51 22.32
CA GLN A 8 17.58 18.89 22.13
C GLN A 8 18.96 18.86 21.45
N GLY A 9 18.97 18.75 20.11
CA GLY A 9 20.18 19.01 19.31
C GLY A 9 20.45 18.12 18.09
N ALA A 10 19.70 17.03 17.85
CA ALA A 10 19.94 16.13 16.73
C ALA A 10 18.92 16.31 15.59
N ALA A 11 19.37 16.20 14.33
CA ALA A 11 18.52 16.32 13.14
C ALA A 11 17.56 15.12 12.94
N PHE A 12 17.81 14.00 13.64
CA PHE A 12 17.02 12.78 13.55
C PHE A 12 16.61 12.31 14.95
N PRO A 13 15.44 11.67 15.08
CA PRO A 13 15.01 11.11 16.35
C PRO A 13 15.99 10.03 16.81
N ALA A 14 16.21 9.95 18.12
CA ALA A 14 16.94 8.83 18.72
C ALA A 14 16.25 7.49 18.38
N PRO A 15 17.01 6.40 18.24
CA PRO A 15 16.43 5.08 17.99
C PRO A 15 15.46 4.67 19.11
N PRO A 16 14.45 3.83 18.84
CA PRO A 16 13.48 3.39 19.84
C PRO A 16 14.16 2.69 21.03
N TYR A 17 13.78 3.04 22.26
CA TYR A 17 14.42 2.55 23.50
C TYR A 17 14.58 1.02 23.59
N TYR A 18 13.72 0.26 22.91
CA TYR A 18 13.76 -1.20 22.84
C TYR A 18 15.09 -1.74 22.32
N TYR A 19 15.87 -0.97 21.55
CA TYR A 19 17.16 -1.44 21.00
C TYR A 19 18.14 -1.89 22.10
N GLN A 20 18.08 -1.27 23.29
CA GLN A 20 18.96 -1.59 24.42
C GLN A 20 18.66 -2.97 25.04
N ARG A 21 17.49 -3.54 24.75
CA ARG A 21 17.08 -4.85 25.24
C ARG A 21 17.76 -6.00 24.50
N TYR A 22 18.33 -5.75 23.32
CA TYR A 22 19.00 -6.75 22.47
C TYR A 22 20.45 -6.99 22.91
N THR A 23 20.64 -7.59 24.09
CA THR A 23 21.95 -8.04 24.58
C THR A 23 22.18 -9.52 24.26
N GLN A 24 23.44 -9.96 24.21
CA GLN A 24 23.78 -11.37 23.96
C GLN A 24 23.16 -12.31 25.01
N GLU A 25 23.11 -11.87 26.26
CA GLU A 25 22.50 -12.60 27.37
C GLU A 25 20.98 -12.76 27.18
N ASN A 26 20.29 -11.68 26.84
CA ASN A 26 18.84 -11.69 26.62
C ASN A 26 18.46 -12.55 25.40
N LEU A 27 19.30 -12.56 24.36
CA LEU A 27 19.10 -13.42 23.19
C LEU A 27 19.34 -14.90 23.52
N ALA A 28 20.36 -15.22 24.33
CA ALA A 28 20.58 -16.59 24.79
C ALA A 28 19.43 -17.09 25.67
N LEU A 29 18.85 -16.21 26.51
CA LEU A 29 17.66 -16.52 27.29
C LEU A 29 16.42 -16.73 26.42
N LEU A 30 16.23 -15.93 25.36
CA LEU A 30 15.16 -16.12 24.38
C LEU A 30 15.25 -17.49 23.68
N GLU A 31 16.45 -17.87 23.22
CA GLU A 31 16.66 -19.18 22.57
C GLU A 31 16.40 -20.33 23.55
N LYS A 32 16.85 -20.21 24.81
CA LYS A 32 16.53 -21.20 25.86
C LYS A 32 15.03 -21.28 26.12
N ALA A 33 14.34 -20.14 26.22
CA ALA A 33 12.90 -20.09 26.41
C ALA A 33 12.12 -20.68 25.22
N ARG A 34 12.67 -20.62 24.00
CA ARG A 34 12.07 -21.24 22.80
C ARG A 34 12.18 -22.77 22.80
N VAL A 35 13.26 -23.29 23.36
CA VAL A 35 13.58 -24.74 23.37
C VAL A 35 13.02 -25.43 24.62
N ALA A 36 12.89 -24.72 25.73
CA ALA A 36 12.40 -25.27 27.00
C ALA A 36 10.91 -25.65 26.94
N ALA A 37 10.57 -26.77 27.58
CA ALA A 37 9.18 -27.17 27.82
C ALA A 37 8.55 -26.29 28.93
N PRO A 38 7.22 -26.13 28.97
CA PRO A 38 6.58 -25.32 30.01
C PRO A 38 6.81 -25.96 31.40
N GLY A 39 7.74 -25.41 32.20
CA GLY A 39 7.98 -25.86 33.58
C GLY A 39 9.38 -25.67 34.18
N ASP A 40 10.39 -25.19 33.44
CA ASP A 40 11.75 -25.05 33.99
C ASP A 40 11.88 -23.90 35.02
N GLU A 41 12.06 -24.24 36.30
CA GLU A 41 12.11 -23.31 37.43
C GLU A 41 13.26 -22.28 37.37
N GLU A 42 14.37 -22.60 36.69
CA GLU A 42 15.50 -21.67 36.51
C GLU A 42 15.19 -20.60 35.45
N ILE A 43 14.42 -20.97 34.43
CA ILE A 43 14.03 -20.08 33.33
C ILE A 43 12.94 -19.13 33.81
N THR A 44 11.98 -19.60 34.62
CA THR A 44 10.92 -18.75 35.19
C THR A 44 11.48 -17.66 36.13
N LYS A 45 12.43 -17.99 37.00
CA LYS A 45 13.10 -16.98 37.86
C LYS A 45 13.88 -15.96 37.04
N SER A 46 14.55 -16.40 35.97
CA SER A 46 15.31 -15.53 35.07
C SER A 46 14.38 -14.63 34.22
N LEU A 47 13.19 -15.14 33.85
CA LEU A 47 12.14 -14.39 33.15
C LEU A 47 11.52 -13.31 34.04
N GLU A 48 11.26 -13.62 35.31
CA GLU A 48 10.67 -12.69 36.29
C GLU A 48 11.63 -11.59 36.73
N ALA A 49 12.94 -11.84 36.69
CA ALA A 49 13.96 -10.84 37.02
C ALA A 49 14.08 -9.71 35.99
N LEU A 50 13.58 -9.91 34.76
CA LEU A 50 13.68 -8.92 33.70
C LEU A 50 12.59 -7.84 33.82
N PRO A 51 12.92 -6.56 33.61
CA PRO A 51 11.95 -5.46 33.68
C PRO A 51 11.03 -5.40 32.44
N PHE A 52 11.11 -6.37 31.53
CA PHE A 52 10.33 -6.44 30.30
C PHE A 52 10.05 -7.90 29.90
N PRO A 53 8.95 -8.16 29.16
CA PRO A 53 8.66 -9.51 28.67
C PRO A 53 9.67 -9.92 27.59
N ILE A 54 10.32 -11.08 27.74
CA ILE A 54 11.28 -11.62 26.76
C ILE A 54 10.68 -11.74 25.35
N LEU A 55 9.38 -12.06 25.25
CA LEU A 55 8.66 -12.15 23.97
C LEU A 55 8.66 -10.83 23.18
N ALA A 56 8.89 -9.68 23.84
CA ALA A 56 9.02 -8.39 23.15
C ALA A 56 10.34 -8.24 22.36
N LEU A 57 11.28 -9.18 22.47
CA LEU A 57 12.46 -9.24 21.61
C LEU A 57 12.12 -9.82 20.23
N GLU A 58 11.04 -10.58 20.12
CA GLU A 58 10.57 -11.10 18.85
C GLU A 58 9.91 -9.98 18.01
N PRO A 59 10.00 -10.06 16.67
CA PRO A 59 9.27 -9.15 15.82
C PRO A 59 7.77 -9.17 16.15
N PRO A 60 7.11 -8.00 16.24
CA PRO A 60 5.69 -7.96 16.48
C PRO A 60 4.94 -8.68 15.35
N PRO A 61 3.80 -9.35 15.66
CA PRO A 61 3.02 -10.02 14.64
C PRO A 61 2.51 -9.02 13.60
N PRO A 62 2.44 -9.40 12.31
CA PRO A 62 1.95 -8.50 11.28
C PRO A 62 0.49 -8.12 11.54
N VAL A 63 0.16 -6.84 11.35
CA VAL A 63 -1.20 -6.35 11.48
C VAL A 63 -2.06 -6.97 10.36
N LYS A 64 -3.08 -7.76 10.73
CA LYS A 64 -3.95 -8.46 9.76
C LYS A 64 -5.27 -7.74 9.48
N LYS A 65 -5.67 -6.79 10.32
CA LYS A 65 -6.97 -6.10 10.25
C LYS A 65 -6.81 -4.63 10.65
N GLY A 66 -7.64 -3.78 10.07
CA GLY A 66 -7.70 -2.35 10.39
C GLY A 66 -6.79 -1.51 9.48
N VAL A 67 -6.20 -0.48 10.06
CA VAL A 67 -5.32 0.48 9.37
C VAL A 67 -3.94 0.46 10.01
N TYR A 68 -2.90 0.67 9.21
CA TYR A 68 -1.54 0.91 9.68
C TYR A 68 -1.08 2.30 9.26
N TRP A 69 -0.23 2.93 10.07
CA TRP A 69 0.30 4.25 9.77
C TRP A 69 1.60 4.14 8.99
N MET A 70 1.65 4.79 7.83
CA MET A 70 2.84 4.87 6.99
C MET A 70 2.96 6.27 6.40
N PHE A 71 4.12 6.91 6.61
CA PHE A 71 4.43 8.26 6.14
C PHE A 71 3.37 9.32 6.49
N GLY A 72 2.84 9.27 7.72
CA GLY A 72 1.82 10.21 8.19
C GLY A 72 0.42 9.99 7.60
N ARG A 73 0.19 8.85 6.92
CA ARG A 73 -1.12 8.46 6.40
C ARG A 73 -1.57 7.12 7.00
N ALA A 74 -2.86 7.00 7.25
CA ALA A 74 -3.48 5.73 7.62
C ALA A 74 -3.79 4.94 6.34
N TRP A 75 -3.23 3.74 6.26
CA TRP A 75 -3.42 2.82 5.14
C TRP A 75 -4.23 1.62 5.59
N PRO A 76 -5.27 1.20 4.85
CA PRO A 76 -5.98 -0.02 5.17
C PRO A 76 -5.09 -1.24 4.92
N VAL A 77 -5.16 -2.24 5.80
CA VAL A 77 -4.42 -3.50 5.64
C VAL A 77 -4.94 -4.31 4.45
N GLN A 78 -6.25 -4.25 4.21
CA GLN A 78 -6.86 -4.77 2.99
C GLN A 78 -7.03 -3.64 2.00
N ASP A 79 -6.31 -3.71 0.89
CA ASP A 79 -6.40 -2.71 -0.17
C ASP A 79 -7.72 -2.89 -0.93
N SER A 80 -8.65 -1.98 -0.69
CA SER A 80 -9.92 -1.87 -1.40
C SER A 80 -10.01 -0.50 -2.05
N LEU A 81 -10.35 -0.46 -3.33
CA LEU A 81 -10.61 0.79 -4.02
C LEU A 81 -11.86 1.46 -3.41
N ALA A 82 -11.65 2.62 -2.78
CA ALA A 82 -12.75 3.45 -2.29
C ALA A 82 -13.67 3.84 -3.45
N THR A 83 -14.97 3.82 -3.21
CA THR A 83 -15.95 4.18 -4.23
C THR A 83 -15.91 5.67 -4.52
N LEU A 84 -16.30 6.09 -5.73
CA LEU A 84 -16.37 7.53 -6.06
C LEU A 84 -17.37 8.27 -5.16
N GLU A 85 -18.44 7.59 -4.75
CA GLU A 85 -19.46 8.13 -3.84
C GLU A 85 -18.91 8.37 -2.43
N GLU A 86 -18.07 7.47 -1.90
CA GLU A 86 -17.36 7.67 -0.63
C GLU A 86 -16.40 8.87 -0.67
N GLN A 87 -15.91 9.22 -1.85
CA GLN A 87 -15.05 10.38 -2.06
C GLN A 87 -15.84 11.68 -2.30
N GLY A 88 -17.19 11.61 -2.32
CA GLY A 88 -18.06 12.74 -2.62
C GLY A 88 -17.99 13.20 -4.08
N ILE A 89 -17.61 12.31 -5.00
CA ILE A 89 -17.43 12.61 -6.42
C ILE A 89 -18.54 11.92 -7.23
N GLU A 90 -19.12 12.67 -8.16
CA GLU A 90 -20.12 12.15 -9.07
C GLU A 90 -19.52 11.11 -10.02
N GLN A 91 -20.16 9.95 -10.09
CA GLN A 91 -19.80 8.88 -11.00
C GLN A 91 -20.42 9.13 -12.38
N LEU A 92 -19.58 9.30 -13.40
CA LEU A 92 -19.98 9.65 -14.77
C LEU A 92 -20.28 8.44 -15.69
N TYR A 93 -20.17 7.23 -15.16
CA TYR A 93 -20.38 5.98 -15.89
C TYR A 93 -21.38 5.08 -15.14
N PRO A 94 -22.12 4.19 -15.81
CA PRO A 94 -23.18 3.39 -15.17
C PRO A 94 -22.64 2.52 -14.02
N LYS A 95 -23.46 2.16 -13.05
CA LYS A 95 -23.08 1.19 -12.00
C LYS A 95 -23.34 -0.23 -12.52
N GLY A 96 -22.30 -1.07 -12.66
CA GLY A 96 -22.46 -2.46 -13.07
C GLY A 96 -21.28 -3.07 -13.83
N PRO A 97 -21.47 -4.22 -14.51
CA PRO A 97 -20.50 -4.79 -15.42
C PRO A 97 -20.43 -3.94 -16.69
N ILE A 98 -19.27 -3.32 -16.91
CA ILE A 98 -19.10 -2.29 -17.93
C ILE A 98 -17.96 -2.68 -18.86
N ASP A 99 -18.12 -2.33 -20.12
CA ASP A 99 -17.01 -2.29 -21.07
C ASP A 99 -16.12 -1.07 -20.76
N ARG A 100 -15.13 -1.32 -19.89
CA ARG A 100 -14.19 -0.31 -19.38
C ARG A 100 -13.50 0.47 -20.49
N VAL A 101 -13.20 -0.19 -21.62
CA VAL A 101 -12.53 0.45 -22.77
C VAL A 101 -13.46 1.43 -23.46
N LYS A 102 -14.73 1.08 -23.63
CA LYS A 102 -15.73 1.98 -24.23
C LYS A 102 -16.00 3.19 -23.34
N GLU A 103 -16.17 2.99 -22.03
CA GLU A 103 -16.41 4.11 -21.12
C GLU A 103 -15.20 5.02 -21.00
N LEU A 104 -13.98 4.48 -20.94
CA LEU A 104 -12.77 5.29 -20.94
C LEU A 104 -12.63 6.12 -22.22
N LYS A 105 -13.02 5.57 -23.38
CA LYS A 105 -13.08 6.33 -24.64
C LYS A 105 -14.12 7.43 -24.58
N LYS A 106 -15.32 7.18 -24.05
CA LYS A 106 -16.37 8.21 -23.90
C LYS A 106 -15.90 9.36 -22.99
N LEU A 107 -15.32 9.03 -21.83
CA LEU A 107 -14.76 10.02 -20.91
C LEU A 107 -13.64 10.81 -21.58
N ASN A 108 -12.77 10.17 -22.36
CA ASN A 108 -11.72 10.89 -23.10
C ASN A 108 -12.29 11.90 -24.11
N HIS A 109 -13.32 11.52 -24.87
CA HIS A 109 -14.01 12.48 -25.74
C HIS A 109 -14.63 13.62 -24.92
N SER A 110 -15.25 13.31 -23.78
CA SER A 110 -15.80 14.32 -22.87
C SER A 110 -14.74 15.30 -22.34
N VAL A 111 -13.52 14.83 -22.01
CA VAL A 111 -12.39 15.71 -21.64
C VAL A 111 -12.05 16.67 -22.79
N VAL A 112 -11.94 16.17 -24.02
CA VAL A 112 -11.60 17.00 -25.18
C VAL A 112 -12.67 18.07 -25.43
N PHE A 113 -13.95 17.71 -25.36
CA PHE A 113 -15.04 18.68 -25.49
C PHE A 113 -15.01 19.73 -24.38
N ASN A 114 -14.86 19.32 -23.12
CA ASN A 114 -14.76 20.26 -22.00
C ASN A 114 -13.53 21.17 -22.09
N PHE A 115 -12.42 20.69 -22.65
CA PHE A 115 -11.24 21.51 -22.89
C PHE A 115 -11.48 22.55 -24.00
N LEU A 116 -12.14 22.17 -25.09
CA LEU A 116 -12.52 23.13 -26.14
C LEU A 116 -13.48 24.19 -25.61
N GLU A 117 -14.46 23.78 -24.79
CA GLU A 117 -15.35 24.71 -24.10
C GLU A 117 -14.59 25.63 -23.15
N LEU A 118 -13.61 25.12 -22.40
CA LEU A 118 -12.75 25.94 -21.55
C LEU A 118 -12.00 27.01 -22.35
N VAL A 119 -11.40 26.63 -23.49
CA VAL A 119 -10.72 27.60 -24.38
C VAL A 119 -11.70 28.65 -24.91
N HIS A 120 -12.92 28.23 -25.25
CA HIS A 120 -13.98 29.15 -25.68
C HIS A 120 -14.40 30.10 -24.55
N THR A 121 -14.66 29.58 -23.35
CA THR A 121 -15.01 30.38 -22.16
C THR A 121 -13.90 31.38 -21.81
N LEU A 122 -12.63 30.99 -21.92
CA LEU A 122 -11.50 31.90 -21.71
C LEU A 122 -11.45 33.05 -22.74
N SER A 123 -12.02 32.86 -23.93
CA SER A 123 -12.12 33.90 -24.97
C SER A 123 -13.33 34.81 -24.76
N THR A 124 -14.48 34.26 -24.35
CA THR A 124 -15.75 35.00 -24.24
C THR A 124 -16.01 35.57 -22.85
N SER A 125 -15.85 34.74 -21.81
CA SER A 125 -16.18 35.08 -20.41
C SER A 125 -15.17 34.45 -19.45
N PRO A 126 -13.99 35.07 -19.27
CA PRO A 126 -12.90 34.49 -18.47
C PRO A 126 -13.27 34.21 -17.00
N SER A 127 -14.30 34.84 -16.45
CA SER A 127 -14.74 34.66 -15.05
C SER A 127 -15.31 33.27 -14.76
N GLU A 128 -15.78 32.53 -15.77
CA GLU A 128 -16.45 31.24 -15.59
C GLU A 128 -15.52 30.03 -15.80
N PHE A 129 -14.21 30.26 -15.95
CA PHE A 129 -13.23 29.20 -16.21
C PHE A 129 -13.21 28.11 -15.12
N ALA A 130 -13.44 28.49 -13.86
CA ALA A 130 -13.33 27.60 -12.71
C ALA A 130 -14.28 26.40 -12.82
N THR A 131 -15.51 26.64 -13.26
CA THR A 131 -16.53 25.59 -13.44
C THR A 131 -16.08 24.55 -14.46
N LYS A 132 -15.47 24.98 -15.56
CA LYS A 132 -14.96 24.07 -16.60
C LYS A 132 -13.74 23.27 -16.14
N VAL A 133 -12.85 23.90 -15.37
CA VAL A 133 -11.71 23.22 -14.74
C VAL A 133 -12.18 22.14 -13.76
N ASP A 134 -13.19 22.43 -12.94
CA ASP A 134 -13.76 21.45 -12.01
C ASP A 134 -14.43 20.28 -12.74
N GLN A 135 -15.15 20.53 -13.84
CA GLN A 135 -15.70 19.48 -14.70
C GLN A 135 -14.60 18.55 -15.25
N ILE A 136 -13.51 19.13 -15.77
CA ILE A 136 -12.36 18.38 -16.26
C ILE A 136 -11.74 17.54 -15.13
N ARG A 137 -11.59 18.12 -13.93
CA ARG A 137 -11.07 17.42 -12.74
C ARG A 137 -11.92 16.20 -12.41
N VAL A 138 -13.24 16.33 -12.38
CA VAL A 138 -14.16 15.22 -12.08
C VAL A 138 -14.04 14.10 -13.13
N ILE A 139 -13.92 14.46 -14.42
CA ILE A 139 -13.74 13.47 -15.49
C ILE A 139 -12.43 12.69 -15.30
N PHE A 140 -11.32 13.37 -14.99
CA PHE A 140 -10.05 12.70 -14.74
C PHE A 140 -10.10 11.75 -13.54
N ILE A 141 -10.77 12.14 -12.45
CA ILE A 141 -10.91 11.26 -11.28
C ILE A 141 -11.73 10.01 -11.64
N ASN A 142 -12.80 10.16 -12.42
CA ASN A 142 -13.58 9.04 -12.95
C ASN A 142 -12.74 8.11 -13.83
N MET A 143 -11.92 8.67 -14.74
CA MET A 143 -11.01 7.88 -15.57
C MET A 143 -9.99 7.11 -14.72
N HIS A 144 -9.41 7.76 -13.71
CA HIS A 144 -8.48 7.12 -12.79
C HIS A 144 -9.13 5.96 -12.03
N HIS A 145 -10.38 6.13 -11.60
CA HIS A 145 -11.10 5.08 -10.90
C HIS A 145 -11.29 3.84 -11.80
N ILE A 146 -11.77 4.01 -13.05
CA ILE A 146 -11.92 2.89 -14.01
C ILE A 146 -10.59 2.18 -14.27
N LEU A 147 -9.50 2.95 -14.40
CA LEU A 147 -8.15 2.40 -14.59
C LEU A 147 -7.66 1.62 -13.38
N ASN A 148 -7.91 2.14 -12.17
CA ASN A 148 -7.53 1.49 -10.93
C ASN A 148 -8.24 0.15 -10.76
N GLU A 149 -9.53 0.09 -11.04
CA GLU A 149 -10.29 -1.16 -11.05
C GLU A 149 -9.78 -2.17 -12.10
N TYR A 150 -9.10 -1.73 -13.16
CA TYR A 150 -8.52 -2.61 -14.17
C TYR A 150 -7.12 -3.16 -13.79
N ARG A 151 -6.46 -2.58 -12.77
CA ARG A 151 -5.11 -3.00 -12.33
C ARG A 151 -5.01 -4.47 -11.94
N PRO A 152 -5.97 -5.07 -11.20
CA PRO A 152 -5.88 -6.50 -10.86
C PRO A 152 -5.94 -7.41 -12.10
N HIS A 153 -6.71 -7.04 -13.11
CA HIS A 153 -6.75 -7.76 -14.38
C HIS A 153 -5.41 -7.64 -15.12
N GLN A 154 -4.87 -6.41 -15.21
CA GLN A 154 -3.55 -6.16 -15.81
C GLN A 154 -2.44 -6.98 -15.13
N ALA A 155 -2.44 -7.08 -13.80
CA ALA A 155 -1.45 -7.84 -13.05
C ALA A 155 -1.49 -9.34 -13.38
N ARG A 156 -2.69 -9.91 -13.55
CA ARG A 156 -2.87 -11.32 -13.93
C ARG A 156 -2.35 -11.60 -15.34
N GLU A 157 -2.69 -10.75 -16.30
CA GLU A 157 -2.20 -10.90 -17.69
C GLU A 157 -0.67 -10.73 -17.75
N THR A 158 -0.13 -9.81 -16.96
CA THR A 158 1.32 -9.60 -16.86
C THR A 158 2.01 -10.84 -16.28
N LEU A 159 1.44 -11.44 -15.23
CA LEU A 159 1.96 -12.68 -14.66
C LEU A 159 1.93 -13.83 -15.67
N LYS A 160 0.81 -13.98 -16.41
CA LYS A 160 0.68 -15.00 -17.46
C LYS A 160 1.77 -14.85 -18.52
N LEU A 161 1.99 -13.63 -19.00
CA LEU A 161 3.04 -13.34 -19.98
C LEU A 161 4.44 -13.69 -19.44
N MET A 162 4.74 -13.34 -18.19
CA MET A 162 6.00 -13.71 -17.54
C MET A 162 6.20 -15.23 -17.49
N MET A 163 5.14 -15.99 -17.16
CA MET A 163 5.19 -17.45 -17.10
C MET A 163 5.38 -18.09 -18.48
N GLU A 164 4.71 -17.58 -19.51
CA GLU A 164 4.88 -18.02 -20.89
C GLU A 164 6.32 -17.79 -21.38
N GLU A 165 6.92 -16.64 -21.03
CA GLU A 165 8.30 -16.35 -21.35
C GLU A 165 9.28 -17.30 -20.62
N GLN A 166 9.05 -17.58 -19.34
CA GLN A 166 9.85 -18.55 -18.60
C GLN A 166 9.79 -19.95 -19.23
N LEU A 167 8.61 -20.39 -19.67
CA LEU A 167 8.43 -21.67 -20.35
C LEU A 167 9.18 -21.69 -21.69
N ARG A 168 9.07 -20.62 -22.49
CA ARG A 168 9.80 -20.47 -23.74
C ARG A 168 11.30 -20.54 -23.53
N ARG A 169 11.82 -19.87 -22.49
CA ARG A 169 13.26 -19.90 -22.15
C ARG A 169 13.73 -21.31 -21.81
N LYS A 170 13.01 -22.00 -20.90
CA LYS A 170 13.35 -23.38 -20.50
C LYS A 170 13.31 -24.36 -21.68
N ARG A 171 12.33 -24.23 -22.58
CA ARG A 171 12.23 -25.07 -23.79
C ARG A 171 13.45 -24.88 -24.70
N LYS A 172 13.84 -23.62 -24.97
CA LYS A 172 15.04 -23.31 -25.76
C LYS A 172 16.32 -23.87 -25.15
N GLU A 173 16.49 -23.73 -23.84
CA GLU A 173 17.64 -24.31 -23.11
C GLU A 173 17.67 -25.84 -23.26
N THR A 174 16.50 -26.50 -23.14
CA THR A 174 16.38 -27.96 -23.27
C THR A 174 16.68 -28.43 -24.70
N GLU A 175 16.20 -27.70 -25.71
CA GLU A 175 16.50 -27.97 -27.12
C GLU A 175 17.98 -27.76 -27.44
N ALA A 176 18.63 -26.75 -26.85
CA ALA A 176 20.06 -26.51 -27.00
C ALA A 176 20.91 -27.62 -26.36
N LEU A 177 20.50 -28.17 -25.22
CA LEU A 177 21.18 -29.29 -24.56
C LEU A 177 20.97 -30.65 -25.26
N ARG A 178 19.92 -30.77 -26.08
CA ARG A 178 19.64 -31.99 -26.86
C ARG A 178 20.38 -32.05 -28.19
N LYS A 179 20.95 -30.93 -28.65
CA LYS A 179 21.82 -30.87 -29.82
C LYS A 179 23.27 -31.08 -29.40
#